data_AF-A0A8X6XMX3-F1
#
_entry.id   AF-A0A8X6XMX3-F1
#
_cell.length_a   1.000
_cell.length_b   1.000
_cell.length_c   1.000
_cell.angle_alpha   90.00
_cell.angle_beta   90.00
_cell.angle_gamma   90.00
#
_symmetry.space_group_name_H-M   'P 1'
#
loop_
_entity.id
_entity.type
_entity.pdbx_description
1 polymer ?
#
loop_
_entity_poly.entity_id
_entity_poly.type
_entity_poly.pdbx_seq_one_letter_code
_entity_poly.pdbx_strand_id
1 'polypeptide(L)' 'MLHIPNPVVTGDSVRLRCAYELGNETLYAVKWYKNMGEFFRYVPASDPPLKKFPQTGIDVDQRDQTHADLKLYAD' A
#
# COMPACT_ATOMS: atom_id res chain seq x y z
N MET A 1 -4.32 9.55 9.41
CA MET A 1 -2.89 9.79 9.64
C MET A 1 -2.08 8.86 8.76
N LEU A 2 -1.13 9.42 8.00
CA LEU A 2 -0.17 8.67 7.22
C LEU A 2 1.03 8.32 8.10
N HIS A 3 1.35 7.04 8.26
CA HIS A 3 2.55 6.59 8.96
C HIS A 3 3.58 6.10 7.95
N ILE A 4 4.68 6.85 7.82
CA ILE A 4 5.82 6.49 6.99
C ILE A 4 6.90 5.92 7.92
N PRO A 5 7.35 4.68 7.72
CA PRO A 5 8.40 4.09 8.55
C PRO A 5 9.75 4.77 8.31
N ASN A 6 10.66 4.60 9.28
CA ASN A 6 12.07 4.96 9.11
C ASN A 6 12.68 4.20 7.92
N PRO A 7 13.74 4.74 7.28
CA PRO A 7 14.49 4.01 6.28
C PRO A 7 14.90 2.62 6.79
N VAL A 8 14.73 1.60 5.97
CA VAL A 8 15.11 0.21 6.28
C VAL A 8 16.27 -0.25 5.41
N VAL A 9 16.92 -1.33 5.82
CA VAL A 9 17.97 -2.00 5.05
C VAL A 9 17.33 -2.81 3.91
N THR A 10 18.01 -2.92 2.78
CA THR A 10 17.61 -3.80 1.67
C THR A 10 17.27 -5.20 2.17
N GLY A 11 16.10 -5.72 1.82
CA GLY A 11 15.65 -7.06 2.23
C GLY A 11 14.71 -7.07 3.43
N ASP A 12 14.67 -5.97 4.20
CA ASP A 12 13.71 -5.81 5.30
C ASP A 12 12.31 -5.46 4.77
N SER A 13 11.33 -5.53 5.67
CA SER A 13 9.92 -5.26 5.38
C SER A 13 9.46 -3.97 6.05
N VAL A 14 8.62 -3.19 5.37
CA VAL A 14 8.04 -1.93 5.89
C VAL A 14 6.52 -1.90 5.77
N ARG A 15 5.83 -1.64 6.87
CA ARG A 15 4.38 -1.49 6.85
C ARG A 15 4.00 -0.05 6.49
N LEU A 16 3.40 0.18 5.33
CA LEU A 16 2.75 1.47 5.04
C LEU A 16 1.30 1.41 5.52
N ARG A 17 0.94 2.33 6.41
CA ARG A 17 -0.42 2.40 6.96
C ARG A 17 -1.04 3.75 6.64
N CYS A 18 -2.23 3.71 6.05
CA CYS A 18 -3.10 4.87 5.90
C CYS A 18 -4.31 4.67 6.82
N ALA A 19 -4.34 5.38 7.95
CA ALA A 19 -5.53 5.45 8.79
C ALA A 19 -6.43 6.60 8.29
N TYR A 20 -7.70 6.29 8.01
CA TYR A 20 -8.70 7.25 7.54
C TYR A 20 -9.99 7.12 8.37
N GLU A 21 -10.69 8.24 8.56
CA GLU A 21 -12.00 8.31 9.23
C GLU A 21 -12.98 8.90 8.23
N LEU A 22 -14.05 8.18 7.91
CA LEU A 22 -14.98 8.56 6.83
C LEU A 22 -16.33 9.07 7.34
N GLY A 23 -16.61 8.97 8.64
CA GLY A 23 -17.95 9.24 9.17
C GLY A 23 -19.00 8.42 8.43
N ASN A 24 -19.86 9.10 7.66
CA ASN A 24 -20.92 8.49 6.85
C ASN A 24 -20.58 8.33 5.36
N GLU A 25 -19.34 8.62 4.95
CA GLU A 25 -18.90 8.50 3.57
C GLU A 25 -18.27 7.13 3.26
N THR A 26 -18.15 6.81 1.98
CA THR A 26 -17.53 5.58 1.49
C THR A 26 -16.12 5.86 0.98
N LEU A 27 -15.18 4.97 1.29
CA LEU A 27 -13.82 5.07 0.79
C LEU A 27 -13.82 4.93 -0.74
N TYR A 28 -13.30 5.93 -1.44
CA TYR A 28 -13.11 5.85 -2.89
C TYR A 28 -11.95 4.92 -3.26
N ALA A 29 -10.74 5.19 -2.74
CA ALA A 29 -9.56 4.38 -3.00
C ALA A 29 -8.43 4.64 -1.99
N VAL A 30 -7.58 3.64 -1.77
CA VAL A 30 -6.22 3.80 -1.22
C VAL A 30 -5.25 3.39 -2.31
N LYS A 31 -4.27 4.25 -2.63
CA LYS A 31 -3.26 4.00 -3.65
C LYS A 31 -1.86 4.33 -3.12
N TRP A 32 -0.89 3.49 -3.44
CA TRP A 32 0.52 3.73 -3.08
C TRP A 32 1.38 3.85 -4.33
N TYR A 33 2.31 4.81 -4.28
CA TYR A 33 3.21 5.14 -5.37
C TYR A 33 4.66 5.23 -4.88
N LYS A 34 5.60 4.77 -5.71
CA LYS A 34 7.04 5.03 -5.57
C LYS A 34 7.58 5.45 -6.93
N ASN A 35 8.35 6.53 -7.00
CA ASN A 35 8.94 7.03 -8.26
C ASN A 35 7.90 7.20 -9.39
N MET A 36 6.70 7.70 -9.05
CA MET A 36 5.53 7.85 -9.94
C MET A 36 4.89 6.54 -10.43
N GLY A 37 5.49 5.38 -10.16
CA GLY A 37 4.88 4.07 -10.38
C GLY A 37 3.89 3.74 -9.29
N GLU A 38 2.68 3.34 -9.68
CA GLU A 38 1.73 2.73 -8.75
C GLU A 38 2.13 1.28 -8.52
N PHE A 39 2.09 0.82 -7.28
CA PHE A 39 2.38 -0.59 -6.96
C PHE A 39 1.25 -1.28 -6.17
N PHE A 40 0.32 -0.51 -5.59
CA PHE A 40 -0.83 -1.03 -4.85
C PHE A 40 -2.05 -0.13 -4.98
N ARG A 41 -3.23 -0.74 -5.09
CA ARG A 41 -4.54 -0.09 -5.04
C ARG A 41 -5.57 -0.93 -4.30
N TYR A 42 -6.33 -0.29 -3.44
CA TYR A 42 -7.57 -0.81 -2.87
C TYR A 42 -8.73 0.13 -3.21
N VAL A 43 -9.79 -0.40 -3.82
CA VAL A 43 -11.03 0.29 -4.17
C VAL A 43 -12.19 -0.61 -3.72
N PRO A 44 -12.87 -0.30 -2.60
CA PRO A 44 -13.93 -1.17 -2.08
C PRO A 44 -15.06 -1.46 -3.07
N ALA A 45 -15.34 -0.50 -3.95
CA ALA A 45 -16.41 -0.59 -4.94
C ALA A 45 -16.02 -1.37 -6.22
N SER A 46 -14.78 -1.87 -6.35
CA SER A 46 -14.34 -2.62 -7.54
C SER A 46 -14.30 -4.13 -7.31
N ASP A 47 -14.36 -4.88 -8.41
CA ASP A 47 -14.16 -6.32 -8.42
C ASP A 47 -12.98 -6.69 -9.36
N PRO A 48 -11.86 -7.25 -8.85
CA PRO A 48 -11.55 -7.40 -7.43
C PRO A 48 -11.26 -6.04 -6.76
N PRO A 49 -11.45 -5.92 -5.43
CA PRO A 49 -11.25 -4.65 -4.71
C PRO A 49 -9.77 -4.29 -4.53
N LEU A 50 -8.86 -5.25 -4.68
CA LEU A 50 -7.43 -5.07 -4.50
C LEU A 50 -6.69 -5.36 -5.81
N LYS A 51 -5.75 -4.49 -6.16
CA LYS A 51 -4.86 -4.66 -7.32
C LYS A 51 -3.41 -4.35 -6.93
N LYS A 52 -2.50 -5.22 -7.38
CA LYS A 52 -1.04 -5.03 -7.27
C LYS A 52 -0.50 -4.74 -8.66
N PHE A 53 0.47 -3.85 -8.73
CA PHE A 53 1.15 -3.53 -9.98
C PHE A 53 2.65 -3.84 -9.80
N PRO A 54 3.23 -4.68 -10.66
CA PRO A 54 4.65 -5.01 -10.56
C PRO A 54 5.51 -3.75 -10.69
N GLN A 55 6.44 -3.58 -9.76
CA GLN A 55 7.41 -2.50 -9.77
C GLN A 55 8.76 -3.03 -9.26
N THR A 56 9.83 -2.68 -9.96
CA THR A 56 11.20 -3.07 -9.58
C THR A 56 11.51 -2.62 -8.15
N GLY A 57 12.07 -3.53 -7.35
CA GLY A 57 12.41 -3.27 -5.94
C GLY A 57 11.21 -3.32 -4.98
N ILE A 58 9.99 -3.64 -5.45
CA ILE A 58 8.81 -3.70 -4.59
C ILE A 58 8.18 -5.09 -4.64
N ASP A 59 8.05 -5.72 -3.48
CA ASP A 59 7.18 -6.87 -3.30
C ASP A 59 6.09 -6.57 -2.28
N VAL A 60 4.86 -6.86 -2.67
CA VAL A 60 3.67 -6.52 -1.89
C VAL A 60 3.17 -7.78 -1.23
N ASP A 61 3.55 -7.97 0.03
CA ASP A 61 3.09 -9.08 0.87
C ASP A 61 1.70 -8.76 1.45
N GLN A 62 0.67 -9.33 0.82
CA GLN A 62 -0.71 -9.04 1.16
C GLN A 62 -1.14 -9.86 2.37
N ARG A 63 -1.24 -9.21 3.53
CA ARG A 63 -1.80 -9.84 4.74
C ARG A 63 -3.22 -9.41 5.06
N ASP A 64 -3.69 -8.22 4.66
CA ASP A 64 -5.04 -7.73 5.00
C ASP A 64 -5.67 -6.77 3.98
N GLN A 65 -6.99 -6.59 4.07
CA GLN A 65 -7.80 -5.71 3.21
C GLN A 65 -7.73 -4.22 3.60
N THR A 66 -7.32 -3.92 4.84
CA THR A 66 -7.25 -2.57 5.41
C THR A 66 -5.81 -2.12 5.73
N HIS A 67 -4.84 -3.02 5.56
CA HIS A 67 -3.43 -2.79 5.85
C HIS A 67 -2.57 -3.32 4.69
N ALA A 68 -1.86 -2.42 4.00
CA ALA A 68 -0.84 -2.81 3.04
C ALA A 68 0.50 -2.99 3.78
N ASP A 69 0.80 -4.23 4.17
CA ASP A 69 2.16 -4.58 4.54
C ASP A 69 3.00 -4.64 3.27
N LEU A 70 4.09 -3.86 3.21
CA LEU A 70 4.93 -3.79 2.03
C LEU A 70 6.30 -4.35 2.37
N LYS A 71 6.87 -5.15 1.47
CA LYS A 71 8.28 -5.49 1.54
C LYS A 71 8.97 -4.69 0.47
N LEU A 72 9.55 -3.56 0.87
CA LEU A 72 10.31 -2.75 -0.04
C LEU A 72 11.74 -3.28 -0.03
N TYR A 73 12.20 -3.76 -1.18
CA TYR A 73 13.62 -3.99 -1.40
C TYR A 73 14.26 -2.66 -1.82
N ALA A 74 15.51 -2.45 -1.44
CA ALA A 74 16.25 -1.33 -2.01
C ALA A 74 16.56 -1.64 -3.48
N ASP A 75 16.64 -0.55 -4.25
CA ASP A 75 17.01 -0.58 -5.67
C ASP A 75 18.51 -0.87 -5.85
#